data_AF-A0A7J6V003-F1
#
_entry.id   AF-A0A7J6V003-F1
#
_cell.length_a   1.000
_cell.length_b   1.000
_cell.length_c   1.000
_cell.angle_alpha   90.00
_cell.angle_beta   90.00
_cell.angle_gamma   90.00
#
_symmetry.space_group_name_H-M   'P 1'
#
loop_
_entity.id
_entity.type
_entity.pdbx_description
1 polymer ?
#
loop_
_entity_poly.entity_id
_entity_poly.type
_entity_poly.pdbx_seq_one_letter_code
_entity_poly.pdbx_strand_id
1 'polypeptide(L)'
;QKFDVNFDDPSVREIVNKQMGEALRLHRCRMHQHYKSLGVDKKGSPPKDIADAPWAEICDWFESEEFKKLSEKNSTNIKEKVINHRGGAKSFAVYYEEDKAKKMERAAAREAAGEVDTPEDVDREEGRIEFYRRMHYNEEKGWISPLAEDNYVKMLELQDTPPVEGKKPMTEDEICVE
;
A
#
# COMPACT_ATOMS: atom_id res chain seq x y z
N GLN A 1 -21.77 -20.93 23.72
CA GLN A 1 -20.39 -21.38 23.45
C GLN A 1 -19.47 -20.20 23.72
N LYS A 2 -18.54 -20.31 24.67
CA LYS A 2 -17.58 -19.25 24.98
C LYS A 2 -16.25 -19.67 24.35
N PHE A 3 -15.76 -18.90 23.39
CA PHE A 3 -14.44 -19.12 22.81
C PHE A 3 -13.42 -18.52 23.76
N ASP A 4 -12.44 -19.32 24.18
CA ASP A 4 -11.30 -18.85 24.94
C ASP A 4 -10.19 -18.53 23.95
N VAL A 5 -9.92 -17.24 23.76
CA VAL A 5 -8.93 -16.75 22.80
C VAL A 5 -7.69 -16.35 23.59
N ASN A 6 -6.60 -17.07 23.36
CA ASN A 6 -5.31 -16.75 23.98
C ASN A 6 -4.68 -15.52 23.30
N PHE A 7 -4.81 -14.36 23.92
CA PHE A 7 -4.20 -13.11 23.42
C PHE A 7 -2.70 -12.97 23.73
N ASP A 8 -2.14 -13.87 24.54
CA ASP A 8 -0.70 -13.89 24.83
C ASP A 8 0.10 -14.48 23.65
N ASP A 9 -0.55 -15.27 22.78
CA ASP A 9 0.04 -15.71 21.53
C ASP A 9 0.15 -14.52 20.55
N PRO A 10 1.37 -14.11 20.13
CA PRO A 10 1.56 -12.98 19.23
C PRO A 10 0.82 -13.13 17.90
N SER A 11 0.72 -14.35 17.38
CA SER A 11 0.08 -14.66 16.11
C SER A 11 -1.44 -14.50 16.22
N VAL A 12 -2.02 -15.00 17.32
CA VAL A 12 -3.46 -14.82 17.61
C VAL A 12 -3.78 -13.34 17.75
N ARG A 13 -2.96 -12.60 18.50
CA ARG A 13 -3.13 -11.15 18.66
C ARG A 13 -3.05 -10.40 17.34
N GLU A 14 -2.09 -10.73 16.47
CA GLU A 14 -1.95 -10.13 15.15
C GLU A 14 -3.19 -10.38 14.28
N ILE A 15 -3.67 -11.62 14.23
CA ILE A 15 -4.85 -12.00 13.46
C ILE A 15 -6.09 -11.26 13.95
N VAL A 16 -6.32 -11.21 15.27
CA VAL A 16 -7.47 -10.51 15.84
C VAL A 16 -7.39 -9.02 15.57
N ASN A 17 -6.24 -8.39 15.77
CA ASN A 17 -6.06 -6.97 15.48
C ASN A 17 -6.27 -6.64 14.00
N LYS A 18 -5.79 -7.50 13.09
CA LYS A 18 -6.02 -7.35 11.65
C LYS A 18 -7.51 -7.42 11.31
N GLN A 19 -8.23 -8.41 11.86
CA GLN A 19 -9.66 -8.57 11.63
C GLN A 19 -10.47 -7.41 12.21
N MET A 20 -10.18 -7.00 13.45
CA MET A 20 -10.85 -5.88 14.11
C MET A 20 -10.57 -4.55 13.41
N GLY A 21 -9.32 -4.33 12.98
CA GLY A 21 -8.93 -3.16 12.20
C GLY A 21 -9.69 -3.07 10.87
N GLU A 22 -9.81 -4.19 10.16
CA GLU A 22 -10.56 -4.26 8.91
C GLU A 22 -12.07 -4.04 9.12
N ALA A 23 -12.65 -4.66 10.16
CA ALA A 23 -14.06 -4.47 10.51
C ALA A 23 -14.37 -3.02 10.84
N LEU A 24 -13.51 -2.36 11.62
CA LEU A 24 -13.65 -0.94 11.96
C LEU A 24 -13.51 -0.05 10.72
N ARG A 25 -12.54 -0.34 9.84
CA ARG A 25 -12.34 0.38 8.58
C ARG A 25 -13.59 0.29 7.70
N LEU A 26 -14.10 -0.91 7.48
CA LEU A 26 -15.30 -1.14 6.68
C LEU A 26 -16.53 -0.47 7.29
N HIS A 27 -16.69 -0.55 8.60
CA HIS A 27 -17.75 0.15 9.31
C HIS A 27 -17.69 1.67 9.06
N ARG A 28 -16.52 2.30 9.28
CA ARG A 28 -16.33 3.74 9.02
C ARG A 28 -16.57 4.10 7.56
N CYS A 29 -16.14 3.28 6.60
CA CYS A 29 -16.41 3.49 5.18
C CYS A 29 -17.92 3.51 4.89
N ARG A 30 -18.68 2.53 5.41
CA ARG A 30 -20.14 2.48 5.25
C ARG A 30 -20.82 3.70 5.88
N MET A 31 -20.38 4.08 7.08
CA MET A 31 -20.92 5.25 7.78
C MET A 31 -20.67 6.54 7.02
N HIS A 32 -19.48 6.71 6.44
CA HIS A 32 -19.16 7.88 5.65
C HIS A 32 -19.94 7.92 4.33
N GLN A 33 -20.16 6.77 3.69
CA GLN A 33 -21.01 6.68 2.50
C GLN A 33 -22.45 7.11 2.81
N HIS A 34 -23.01 6.62 3.93
CA HIS A 34 -24.33 7.04 4.40
C HIS A 34 -24.34 8.56 4.66
N TYR A 35 -23.40 9.07 5.46
CA TYR A 35 -23.24 10.49 5.77
C TYR A 35 -23.23 11.38 4.51
N LYS A 36 -22.53 10.96 3.44
CA LYS A 36 -22.45 11.70 2.18
C LYS A 36 -23.74 11.65 1.36
N SER A 37 -24.55 10.61 1.52
CA SER A 37 -25.85 10.48 0.84
C SER A 37 -26.95 11.34 1.48
N LEU A 38 -26.75 11.77 2.73
CA LEU A 38 -27.70 12.60 3.47
C LEU A 38 -27.63 14.07 3.03
N GLY A 39 -28.79 14.73 3.11
CA GLY A 39 -28.94 16.16 2.84
C GLY A 39 -28.53 17.03 4.03
N VAL A 40 -29.40 17.97 4.39
CA VAL A 40 -29.12 18.98 5.44
C VAL A 40 -29.17 18.37 6.83
N ASP A 41 -30.18 17.54 7.13
CA ASP A 41 -30.29 16.89 8.44
C ASP A 41 -29.53 15.56 8.48
N LYS A 42 -28.22 15.66 8.73
CA LYS A 42 -27.35 14.49 8.81
C LYS A 42 -27.48 13.77 10.14
N LYS A 43 -27.55 14.49 11.26
CA LYS A 43 -27.56 13.92 12.61
C LYS A 43 -28.88 13.24 12.97
N GLY A 44 -30.02 13.68 12.42
CA GLY A 44 -31.32 13.06 12.64
C GLY A 44 -31.59 11.80 11.82
N SER A 45 -30.64 11.37 10.97
CA SER A 45 -30.84 10.28 10.01
C SER A 45 -29.82 9.14 10.16
N PRO A 46 -29.78 8.42 11.31
CA PRO A 46 -28.84 7.33 11.50
C PRO A 46 -29.13 6.13 10.57
N PRO A 47 -28.11 5.33 10.24
CA PRO A 47 -28.28 4.00 9.68
C PRO A 47 -29.07 3.07 10.61
N LYS A 48 -29.81 2.11 10.03
CA LYS A 48 -30.67 1.16 10.79
C LYS A 48 -29.93 0.34 11.85
N ASP A 49 -28.62 0.16 11.67
CA ASP A 49 -27.73 -0.63 12.51
C ASP A 49 -27.04 0.18 13.62
N ILE A 50 -27.31 1.49 13.72
CA ILE A 50 -26.70 2.39 14.71
C ILE A 50 -27.77 3.22 15.41
N ALA A 51 -27.65 3.36 16.74
CA ALA A 51 -28.51 4.23 17.53
C ALA A 51 -28.18 5.72 17.31
N ASP A 52 -29.15 6.62 17.58
CA ASP A 52 -29.01 8.06 17.33
C ASP A 52 -27.78 8.70 18.00
N ALA A 53 -27.50 8.37 19.26
CA ALA A 53 -26.40 8.99 20.02
C ALA A 53 -25.00 8.66 19.44
N PRO A 54 -24.64 7.38 19.19
CA PRO A 54 -23.41 7.05 18.47
C PRO A 54 -23.32 7.67 17.07
N TRP A 55 -24.45 7.84 16.39
CA TRP A 55 -24.46 8.45 15.05
C TRP A 55 -24.12 9.93 15.07
N ALA A 56 -24.67 10.69 16.02
CA ALA A 56 -24.36 12.11 16.17
C ALA A 56 -22.86 12.36 16.40
N GLU A 57 -22.22 11.54 17.24
CA GLU A 57 -20.77 11.60 17.49
C GLU A 57 -19.95 11.28 16.22
N ILE A 58 -20.38 10.30 15.43
CA ILE A 58 -19.75 9.96 14.15
C ILE A 58 -19.89 11.12 13.15
N CYS A 59 -21.05 11.78 13.09
CA CYS A 59 -21.26 12.98 12.29
C CYS A 59 -20.31 14.11 12.72
N ASP A 60 -20.19 14.36 14.02
CA ASP A 60 -19.27 15.38 14.55
C ASP A 60 -17.81 15.07 14.19
N TRP A 61 -17.42 13.81 14.23
CA TRP A 61 -16.10 13.39 13.76
C TRP A 61 -15.88 13.66 12.27
N PHE A 62 -16.88 13.39 11.42
CA PHE A 62 -16.80 13.72 9.99
C PHE A 62 -16.76 15.23 9.70
N GLU A 63 -17.32 16.03 10.59
CA GLU A 63 -17.31 17.49 10.51
C GLU A 63 -16.06 18.12 11.12
N SER A 64 -15.29 17.36 11.88
CA SER A 64 -14.02 17.80 12.45
C SER A 64 -13.04 18.26 11.38
N GLU A 65 -12.29 19.31 11.71
CA GLU A 65 -11.23 19.84 10.84
C GLU A 65 -10.14 18.80 10.58
N GLU A 66 -9.83 17.96 11.57
CA GLU A 66 -8.84 16.90 11.44
C GLU A 66 -9.24 15.89 10.35
N PHE A 67 -10.50 15.42 10.38
CA PHE A 67 -11.00 14.49 9.37
C PHE A 67 -11.06 15.13 7.99
N LYS A 68 -11.56 16.36 7.88
CA LYS A 68 -11.66 17.07 6.60
C LYS A 68 -10.29 17.26 5.94
N LYS A 69 -9.30 17.73 6.71
CA LYS A 69 -7.90 17.88 6.23
C LYS A 69 -7.33 16.55 5.74
N LEU A 70 -7.53 15.48 6.51
CA LEU A 70 -7.05 14.14 6.11
C LEU A 70 -7.77 13.63 4.86
N SER A 71 -9.09 13.82 4.78
CA SER A 71 -9.91 13.41 3.64
C SER A 71 -9.53 14.16 2.37
N GLU A 72 -9.34 15.47 2.45
CA GLU A 72 -8.89 16.31 1.33
C GLU A 72 -7.51 15.90 0.85
N LYS A 73 -6.53 15.77 1.76
CA LYS A 73 -5.18 15.32 1.41
C LYS A 73 -5.21 13.95 0.71
N ASN A 74 -5.95 12.98 1.26
CA ASN A 74 -6.08 11.67 0.64
C ASN A 74 -6.77 11.74 -0.73
N SER A 75 -7.79 12.58 -0.89
CA SER A 75 -8.46 12.76 -2.18
C SER A 75 -7.56 13.42 -3.22
N THR A 76 -6.74 14.40 -2.83
CA THR A 76 -5.78 15.06 -3.72
C THR A 76 -4.69 14.09 -4.13
N ASN A 77 -4.10 13.36 -3.17
CA ASN A 77 -3.11 12.33 -3.46
C ASN A 77 -3.63 11.26 -4.42
N ILE A 78 -4.90 10.85 -4.29
CA ILE A 78 -5.53 9.90 -5.23
C ILE A 78 -5.68 10.49 -6.63
N LYS A 79 -6.03 11.79 -6.76
CA LYS A 79 -6.18 12.46 -8.06
C LYS A 79 -4.84 12.70 -8.75
N GLU A 80 -3.80 12.99 -7.98
CA GLU A 80 -2.44 13.22 -8.49
C GLU A 80 -1.74 11.91 -8.87
N LYS A 81 -2.20 10.76 -8.34
CA LYS A 81 -1.64 9.45 -8.65
C LYS A 81 -1.91 9.08 -10.11
N VAL A 82 -0.87 9.18 -10.94
CA VAL A 82 -0.93 8.92 -12.39
C VAL A 82 -1.02 7.42 -12.71
N ILE A 83 -0.33 6.58 -11.93
CA ILE A 83 -0.26 5.14 -12.17
C ILE A 83 -0.61 4.38 -10.88
N ASN A 84 -1.47 3.38 -11.02
CA ASN A 84 -1.75 2.44 -9.94
C ASN A 84 -0.69 1.33 -9.91
N HIS A 85 -0.32 0.88 -8.72
CA HIS A 85 0.54 -0.28 -8.52
C HIS A 85 -0.16 -1.29 -7.60
N ARG A 86 0.32 -2.55 -7.60
CA ARG A 86 -0.29 -3.65 -6.82
C ARG A 86 0.07 -3.66 -5.33
N GLY A 87 0.85 -2.67 -4.88
CA GLY A 87 1.23 -2.49 -3.46
C GLY A 87 0.09 -1.96 -2.58
N GLY A 88 -1.04 -1.53 -3.12
CA GLY A 88 -2.10 -0.98 -2.29
C GLY A 88 -1.77 0.43 -1.80
N ALA A 89 -1.85 0.67 -0.48
CA ALA A 89 -1.93 2.03 0.08
C ALA A 89 -0.58 2.72 0.35
N LYS A 90 0.53 1.98 0.48
CA LYS A 90 1.86 2.60 0.64
C LYS A 90 2.40 3.01 -0.73
N SER A 91 3.28 4.00 -0.79
CA SER A 91 3.96 4.36 -2.05
C SER A 91 4.89 3.24 -2.51
N PHE A 92 5.23 3.24 -3.79
CA PHE A 92 6.19 2.31 -4.37
C PHE A 92 7.55 2.36 -3.66
N ALA A 93 8.07 3.56 -3.39
CA ALA A 93 9.33 3.72 -2.68
C ALA A 93 9.33 3.06 -1.29
N VAL A 94 8.26 3.25 -0.51
CA VAL A 94 8.13 2.59 0.81
C VAL A 94 8.08 1.07 0.65
N TYR A 95 7.38 0.58 -0.37
CA TYR A 95 7.31 -0.85 -0.67
C TYR A 95 8.66 -1.43 -1.07
N TYR A 96 9.44 -0.71 -1.86
CA TYR A 96 10.77 -1.12 -2.30
C TYR A 96 11.72 -1.28 -1.11
N GLU A 97 11.77 -0.28 -0.21
CA GLU A 97 12.62 -0.35 0.99
C GLU A 97 12.18 -1.46 1.95
N GLU A 98 10.86 -1.66 2.14
CA GLU A 98 10.35 -2.76 2.99
C GLU A 98 10.64 -4.15 2.40
N ASP A 99 10.54 -4.30 1.07
CA ASP A 99 10.88 -5.55 0.37
C ASP A 99 12.37 -5.85 0.50
N LYS A 100 13.21 -4.83 0.28
CA LYS A 100 14.66 -4.89 0.46
C LYS A 100 15.04 -5.28 1.88
N ALA A 101 14.45 -4.63 2.89
CA ALA A 101 14.71 -4.94 4.30
C ALA A 101 14.30 -6.37 4.67
N LYS A 102 13.13 -6.84 4.20
CA LYS A 102 12.67 -8.22 4.45
C LYS A 102 13.55 -9.26 3.78
N LYS A 103 14.03 -9.00 2.57
CA LYS A 103 14.99 -9.87 1.87
C LYS A 103 16.31 -9.94 2.64
N MET A 104 16.82 -8.81 3.11
CA MET A 104 18.04 -8.76 3.94
C MET A 104 17.87 -9.51 5.27
N GLU A 105 16.73 -9.36 5.95
CA GLU A 105 16.42 -10.09 7.18
C GLU A 105 16.36 -11.61 6.93
N ARG A 106 15.73 -12.03 5.83
CA ARG A 106 15.68 -13.45 5.43
C ARG A 106 17.06 -14.00 5.10
N ALA A 107 17.88 -13.25 4.36
CA ALA A 107 19.25 -13.63 4.05
C ALA A 107 20.08 -13.83 5.34
N ALA A 108 20.00 -12.88 6.27
CA ALA A 108 20.68 -12.99 7.56
C ALA A 108 20.18 -14.19 8.39
N ALA A 109 18.88 -14.50 8.35
CA ALA A 109 18.31 -15.67 9.01
C ALA A 109 18.79 -17.00 8.40
N ARG A 110 18.94 -17.07 7.07
CA ARG A 110 19.49 -18.24 6.36
C ARG A 110 20.98 -18.44 6.67
N GLU A 111 21.76 -17.36 6.66
CA GLU A 111 23.16 -17.39 7.05
C GLU A 111 23.33 -17.88 8.49
N ALA A 112 22.51 -17.39 9.43
CA ALA A 112 22.49 -17.86 10.81
C ALA A 112 22.08 -19.33 10.95
N ALA A 113 21.25 -19.85 10.03
CA ALA A 113 20.86 -21.26 9.96
C ALA A 113 21.92 -22.15 9.29
N GLY A 114 23.00 -21.58 8.75
CA GLY A 114 24.05 -22.31 8.04
C GLY A 114 23.60 -22.85 6.67
N GLU A 115 22.53 -22.31 6.09
CA GLU A 115 22.13 -22.61 4.72
C GLU A 115 23.16 -21.99 3.77
N VAL A 116 23.68 -22.81 2.85
CA VAL A 116 24.56 -22.34 1.78
C VAL A 116 23.67 -21.83 0.65
N ASP A 117 23.82 -20.56 0.28
CA ASP A 117 23.11 -20.00 -0.87
C ASP A 117 23.38 -20.85 -2.11
N THR A 118 22.32 -21.43 -2.67
CA THR A 118 22.39 -22.02 -4.01
C THR A 118 22.46 -20.90 -5.06
N PRO A 119 22.97 -21.15 -6.28
CA PRO A 119 22.91 -20.17 -7.36
C PRO A 119 21.50 -19.66 -7.69
N GLU A 120 20.46 -20.39 -7.28
CA GLU A 120 19.05 -20.01 -7.37
C GLU A 120 18.58 -19.14 -6.18
N ASP A 121 19.26 -19.22 -5.03
CA ASP A 121 18.99 -18.44 -3.81
C ASP A 121 19.72 -17.09 -3.76
N VAL A 122 20.63 -16.84 -4.71
CA VAL A 122 21.15 -15.49 -4.94
C VAL A 122 20.00 -14.67 -5.49
N ASP A 123 19.15 -14.19 -4.59
CA ASP A 123 18.12 -13.19 -4.79
C ASP A 123 18.87 -11.92 -5.18
N ARG A 124 19.32 -11.89 -6.45
CA ARG A 124 20.04 -10.79 -7.08
C ARG A 124 19.22 -9.57 -6.74
N GLU A 125 19.83 -8.67 -5.95
CA GLU A 125 19.20 -7.44 -5.45
C GLU A 125 18.28 -6.89 -6.54
N GLU A 126 16.97 -7.15 -6.38
CA GLU A 126 16.01 -6.92 -7.46
C GLU A 126 16.07 -5.42 -7.74
N GLY A 127 16.59 -5.08 -8.92
CA GLY A 127 16.74 -3.70 -9.33
C GLY A 127 15.41 -2.97 -9.26
N ARG A 128 15.43 -1.65 -9.04
CA ARG A 128 14.19 -0.85 -8.97
C ARG A 128 13.33 -1.00 -10.22
N ILE A 129 13.95 -1.23 -11.38
CA ILE A 129 13.26 -1.45 -12.66
C ILE A 129 12.49 -2.78 -12.67
N GLU A 130 13.10 -3.87 -12.20
CA GLU A 130 12.40 -5.17 -12.12
C GLU A 130 11.32 -5.14 -11.02
N PHE A 131 11.60 -4.46 -9.90
CA PHE A 131 10.59 -4.21 -8.88
C PHE A 131 9.41 -3.41 -9.43
N TYR A 132 9.65 -2.41 -10.29
CA TYR A 132 8.59 -1.69 -11.00
C TYR A 132 7.74 -2.63 -11.85
N ARG A 133 8.37 -3.49 -12.66
CA ARG A 133 7.67 -4.51 -13.45
C ARG A 133 6.82 -5.41 -12.56
N ARG A 134 7.38 -6.00 -11.50
CA ARG A 134 6.65 -6.87 -10.58
C ARG A 134 5.42 -6.20 -9.96
N MET A 135 5.51 -4.90 -9.70
CA MET A 135 4.43 -4.12 -9.07
C MET A 135 3.34 -3.68 -10.05
N HIS A 136 3.61 -3.66 -11.36
CA HIS A 136 2.70 -3.16 -12.39
C HIS A 136 2.28 -4.21 -13.42
N TYR A 137 2.94 -5.36 -13.45
CA TYR A 137 2.68 -6.47 -14.36
C TYR A 137 2.08 -7.67 -13.61
N ASN A 138 1.23 -8.41 -14.31
CA ASN A 138 0.69 -9.69 -13.88
C ASN A 138 0.74 -10.65 -15.07
N GLU A 139 1.15 -11.90 -14.84
CA GLU A 139 1.31 -12.88 -15.94
C GLU A 139 -0.01 -13.21 -16.66
N GLU A 140 -1.13 -13.22 -15.93
CA GLU A 140 -2.45 -13.52 -16.51
C GLU A 140 -3.10 -12.29 -17.15
N LYS A 141 -2.93 -11.11 -16.54
CA LYS A 141 -3.64 -9.88 -16.90
C LYS A 141 -2.80 -8.86 -17.68
N GLY A 142 -1.50 -9.08 -17.78
CA GLY A 142 -0.54 -8.14 -18.37
C GLY A 142 -0.28 -6.91 -17.49
N TRP A 143 0.05 -5.80 -18.15
CA TRP A 143 0.29 -4.50 -17.51
C TRP A 143 -0.99 -3.90 -16.94
N ILE A 144 -0.88 -3.25 -15.78
CA ILE A 144 -2.00 -2.59 -15.10
C ILE A 144 -2.54 -1.38 -15.88
N SER A 145 -1.72 -0.77 -16.73
CA SER A 145 -2.12 0.25 -17.69
C SER A 145 -1.10 0.33 -18.84
N PRO A 146 -1.51 0.83 -20.02
CA PRO A 146 -0.57 1.09 -21.13
C PRO A 146 0.55 2.07 -20.72
N LEU A 147 0.22 3.09 -19.92
CA LEU A 147 1.22 4.03 -19.42
C LEU A 147 2.27 3.35 -18.52
N ALA A 148 1.89 2.31 -17.78
CA ALA A 148 2.85 1.56 -16.97
C ALA A 148 3.83 0.76 -17.86
N GLU A 149 3.35 0.23 -18.98
CA GLU A 149 4.18 -0.43 -19.99
C GLU A 149 5.14 0.56 -20.66
N ASP A 150 4.64 1.71 -21.14
CA ASP A 150 5.45 2.76 -21.75
C ASP A 150 6.55 3.24 -20.80
N ASN A 151 6.20 3.43 -19.53
CA ASN A 151 7.16 3.79 -18.49
C ASN A 151 8.24 2.72 -18.32
N TYR A 152 7.86 1.43 -18.30
CA TYR A 152 8.83 0.34 -18.17
C TYR A 152 9.78 0.28 -19.37
N VAL A 153 9.26 0.40 -20.59
CA VAL A 153 10.09 0.46 -21.81
C VAL A 153 11.06 1.63 -21.73
N LYS A 154 10.60 2.81 -21.32
CA LYS A 154 11.46 3.99 -21.13
C LYS A 154 12.53 3.77 -20.05
N MET A 155 12.22 3.05 -18.98
CA MET A 155 13.21 2.69 -17.95
C MET A 155 14.32 1.80 -18.53
N LEU A 156 13.98 0.82 -19.38
CA LEU A 156 14.96 -0.02 -20.07
C LEU A 156 15.81 0.78 -21.05
N GLU A 157 15.21 1.67 -21.83
CA GLU A 157 15.94 2.54 -22.77
C GLU A 157 16.94 3.46 -22.04
N LEU A 158 16.55 4.02 -20.88
CA LEU A 158 17.42 4.85 -20.05
C LEU A 158 18.56 4.03 -19.42
N GLN A 159 18.31 2.77 -19.06
CA GLN A 159 19.33 1.86 -18.54
C GLN A 159 20.38 1.50 -19.62
N ASP A 160 19.94 1.33 -20.86
CA ASP A 160 20.80 1.02 -22.01
C ASP A 160 21.50 2.26 -22.61
N THR A 161 21.13 3.47 -22.17
CA THR A 161 21.74 4.71 -22.67
C THR A 161 23.18 4.83 -22.17
N PRO A 162 24.20 4.87 -23.06
CA PRO A 162 25.58 5.01 -22.63
C PRO A 162 25.81 6.36 -21.95
N PRO A 163 26.64 6.41 -20.88
CA PRO A 163 26.90 7.65 -20.18
C PRO A 163 27.51 8.70 -21.12
N VAL A 164 26.93 9.91 -21.12
CA VAL A 164 27.51 11.08 -21.81
C VAL A 164 28.93 11.29 -21.31
N GLU A 165 29.88 11.52 -22.22
CA GLU A 165 31.31 11.61 -21.93
C GLU A 165 31.58 12.53 -20.71
N GLY A 166 32.11 11.94 -19.63
CA GLY A 166 32.38 12.63 -18.36
C GLY A 166 31.28 12.59 -17.29
N LYS A 167 30.13 11.96 -17.54
CA LYS A 167 29.06 11.75 -16.54
C LYS A 167 29.00 10.29 -16.09
N LYS A 168 28.60 10.06 -14.85
CA LYS A 168 28.27 8.71 -14.37
C LYS A 168 26.99 8.21 -15.07
N PRO A 169 26.88 6.90 -15.37
CA PRO A 169 25.62 6.33 -15.83
C PRO A 169 24.53 6.57 -14.78
N MET A 170 23.30 6.78 -15.26
CA MET A 170 22.14 7.06 -14.41
C MET A 170 21.83 5.80 -13.59
N THR A 171 21.67 5.96 -12.27
CA THR A 171 21.32 4.84 -11.38
C THR A 171 19.86 4.44 -11.59
N GLU A 172 19.50 3.19 -11.28
CA GLU A 172 18.09 2.76 -11.37
C GLU A 172 17.17 3.60 -10.47
N ASP A 173 17.69 4.13 -9.36
CA ASP A 173 16.98 5.05 -8.49
C ASP A 173 16.63 6.38 -9.17
N GLU A 174 17.53 6.87 -10.04
CA GLU A 174 17.34 8.08 -10.85
C GLU A 174 16.48 7.81 -12.08
N ILE A 175 16.48 6.57 -12.60
CA ILE A 175 15.64 6.15 -13.74
C ILE A 175 14.19 5.96 -13.29
N CYS A 176 13.96 5.35 -12.13
CA CYS A 176 12.63 5.05 -11.60
C CYS A 176 12.01 6.21 -10.77
N VAL A 177 12.21 7.46 -11.18
CA VAL A 177 11.57 8.62 -10.53
C VAL A 177 10.07 8.59 -10.83
N GLU A 178 9.28 8.43 -9.76
CA GLU A 178 7.80 8.44 -9.78
C GLU A 178 7.20 9.83 -10.06
#